data_AF-A0A842XWK0-F1
#
_entry.id   AF-A0A842XWK0-F1
#
_cell.length_a   1.000
_cell.length_b   1.000
_cell.length_c   1.000
_cell.angle_alpha   90.00
_cell.angle_beta   90.00
_cell.angle_gamma   90.00
#
_symmetry.space_group_name_H-M   'P 1'
#
loop_
_entity.id
_entity.type
_entity.pdbx_description
1 polymer ?
#
loop_
_entity_poly.entity_id
_entity_poly.type
_entity_poly.pdbx_seq_one_letter_code
_entity_poly.pdbx_strand_id
1 'polypeptide(L)'
;MVMNFEEALQELENIVDKLEDGQLSLDESLMLFEKGIKLVNECNTKLNTARQKVEKLVEENGNLKSESFELQDADTSGNMT
;
A
#
# COMPACT_ATOMS: atom_id res chain seq x y z
N MET A 1 18.88 9.38 -0.27
CA MET A 1 18.46 8.84 -1.58
C MET A 1 17.04 8.33 -1.39
N VAL A 2 16.09 8.73 -2.23
CA VAL A 2 14.68 8.32 -2.10
C VAL A 2 14.55 6.93 -2.73
N MET A 3 14.08 5.93 -1.97
CA MET A 3 13.78 4.59 -2.49
C MET A 3 12.71 4.67 -3.57
N ASN A 4 12.77 3.85 -4.62
CA ASN A 4 11.67 3.71 -5.59
C ASN A 4 10.53 2.84 -5.01
N PHE A 5 9.45 2.62 -5.77
CA PHE A 5 8.29 1.88 -5.27
C PHE A 5 8.63 0.40 -5.06
N GLU A 6 9.32 -0.19 -6.03
CA GLU A 6 9.70 -1.59 -6.07
C GLU A 6 10.66 -1.94 -4.92
N GLU A 7 11.62 -1.06 -4.62
CA GLU A 7 12.53 -1.20 -3.49
C GLU A 7 11.78 -1.12 -2.15
N ALA A 8 10.86 -0.16 -1.99
CA ALA A 8 10.08 -0.01 -0.77
C ALA A 8 9.14 -1.21 -0.55
N LEU A 9 8.55 -1.74 -1.62
CA LEU A 9 7.73 -2.95 -1.58
C LEU A 9 8.57 -4.17 -1.19
N GLN A 10 9.73 -4.35 -1.82
CA GLN A 10 10.62 -5.47 -1.53
C GLN A 10 11.09 -5.46 -0.07
N GLU A 11 11.38 -4.27 0.48
CA GLU A 11 11.78 -4.15 1.87
C GLU A 11 10.62 -4.40 2.84
N LEU A 12 9.39 -4.03 2.46
CA LEU A 12 8.20 -4.37 3.24
C LEU A 12 7.97 -5.89 3.27
N GLU A 13 8.09 -6.59 2.15
CA GLU A 13 8.01 -8.06 2.07
C GLU A 13 9.04 -8.70 3.01
N ASN A 14 10.29 -8.27 2.94
CA ASN A 14 11.36 -8.75 3.82
C ASN A 14 11.07 -8.53 5.32
N ILE A 15 10.35 -7.46 5.66
CA ILE A 15 9.94 -7.18 7.04
C ILE A 15 8.84 -8.14 7.47
N VAL A 16 7.85 -8.38 6.61
CA VAL A 16 6.76 -9.34 6.86
C VAL A 16 7.34 -10.73 7.09
N ASP A 17 8.22 -11.21 6.20
CA ASP A 17 8.86 -12.52 6.32
C ASP A 17 9.58 -12.69 7.67
N LYS A 18 10.29 -11.65 8.13
CA LYS A 18 10.99 -11.65 9.42
C LYS A 18 10.04 -11.65 10.62
N LEU A 19 8.92 -10.95 10.53
CA LEU A 19 7.91 -10.93 11.57
C LEU A 19 7.20 -12.29 11.67
N GLU A 20 7.03 -13.00 10.55
CA GLU A 20 6.41 -14.32 10.49
C GLU A 20 7.33 -15.45 10.98
N ASP A 21 8.66 -15.31 10.82
CA ASP A 21 9.65 -16.30 11.27
C ASP A 21 9.66 -16.51 12.81
N GLY A 22 9.17 -15.53 13.57
CA GLY A 22 8.92 -15.67 15.01
C GLY A 22 10.17 -15.82 15.90
N GLN A 23 11.38 -15.65 15.34
CA GLN A 23 12.65 -15.70 16.08
C GLN A 23 13.06 -14.35 16.69
N LEU A 24 12.24 -13.30 16.49
CA LEU A 24 12.54 -11.94 16.92
C LEU A 24 12.18 -11.71 18.39
N SER A 25 12.97 -10.90 19.07
CA SER A 25 12.57 -10.33 20.35
C SER A 25 11.40 -9.35 20.18
N LEU A 26 10.74 -8.99 21.29
CA LEU A 26 9.66 -8.00 21.29
C LEU A 26 10.13 -6.64 20.76
N ASP A 27 11.30 -6.18 21.18
CA ASP A 27 11.85 -4.89 20.76
C ASP A 27 12.16 -4.88 19.26
N GLU A 28 12.73 -5.98 18.73
CA GLU A 28 12.98 -6.12 17.29
C GLU A 28 11.69 -6.15 16.49
N SER A 29 10.68 -6.87 16.98
CA SER A 29 9.36 -6.95 16.34
C SER A 29 8.70 -5.57 16.27
N LEU A 30 8.79 -4.77 17.34
CA LEU A 30 8.27 -3.40 17.38
C LEU A 30 9.03 -2.49 16.40
N MET A 31 10.36 -2.57 16.35
CA MET A 31 11.16 -1.79 15.40
C MET A 31 10.83 -2.11 13.94
N LEU A 32 10.70 -3.40 13.62
CA LEU A 32 10.33 -3.85 12.27
C LEU A 32 8.90 -3.42 11.92
N PHE A 33 7.96 -3.51 12.86
CA PHE A 33 6.60 -3.05 12.66
C PHE A 33 6.52 -1.55 12.35
N GLU A 34 7.19 -0.70 13.16
CA GLU A 34 7.26 0.73 12.89
C GLU A 34 7.86 1.06 11.53
N LYS A 35 8.90 0.31 11.13
CA LYS A 35 9.51 0.45 9.81
C LYS A 35 8.55 0.04 8.70
N GLY A 36 7.82 -1.06 8.87
CA GLY A 36 6.78 -1.51 7.95
C GLY A 36 5.70 -0.46 7.72
N ILE A 37 5.20 0.17 8.79
CA ILE A 37 4.22 1.26 8.69
C ILE A 37 4.75 2.45 7.87
N LYS A 38 6.03 2.82 8.06
CA LYS A 38 6.66 3.88 7.27
C LYS A 38 6.72 3.53 5.79
N LEU A 39 7.13 2.30 5.46
CA LEU A 39 7.20 1.82 4.08
C LEU A 39 5.82 1.78 3.41
N VAL A 40 4.78 1.32 4.12
CA VAL A 40 3.40 1.33 3.61
C VAL A 40 2.96 2.75 3.25
N ASN A 41 3.25 3.73 4.10
CA ASN A 41 2.93 5.14 3.83
C ASN A 41 3.70 5.69 2.63
N GLU A 42 4.97 5.33 2.48
CA GLU A 42 5.77 5.71 1.31
C GLU A 42 5.23 5.11 0.01
N CYS A 43 4.87 3.82 0.02
CA CYS A 43 4.26 3.13 -1.12
C CYS A 43 2.95 3.81 -1.52
N ASN A 44 2.05 4.08 -0.56
CA ASN A 44 0.80 4.79 -0.82
C ASN A 44 1.03 6.18 -1.42
N THR A 45 2.01 6.92 -0.90
CA THR A 45 2.35 8.26 -1.42
C THR A 45 2.81 8.20 -2.88
N LYS A 46 3.63 7.20 -3.22
CA LYS A 46 4.11 6.98 -4.61
C LYS A 46 2.96 6.60 -5.54
N LEU A 47 2.10 5.68 -5.11
CA LEU A 47 0.92 5.27 -5.88
C LEU A 47 -0.05 6.43 -6.10
N ASN A 48 -0.30 7.24 -5.09
CA ASN A 48 -1.16 8.43 -5.22
C ASN A 48 -0.56 9.45 -6.21
N THR A 49 0.75 9.67 -6.15
CA THR A 49 1.44 10.56 -7.10
C THR A 49 1.34 10.02 -8.53
N ALA A 50 1.52 8.72 -8.72
CA ALA A 50 1.37 8.08 -10.02
C ALA A 50 -0.07 8.19 -10.54
N ARG A 51 -1.07 7.95 -9.68
CA ARG A 51 -2.50 8.08 -10.01
C ARG A 51 -2.83 9.50 -10.49
N GLN A 52 -2.44 10.52 -9.73
CA GLN A 52 -2.66 11.93 -10.09
C GLN A 52 -2.02 12.28 -11.43
N LYS A 53 -0.81 11.75 -11.71
CA LYS A 53 -0.15 11.97 -12.99
C LYS A 53 -0.93 11.34 -14.14
N VAL A 54 -1.46 10.14 -13.95
CA VAL A 54 -2.30 9.46 -14.96
C VAL A 54 -3.60 10.24 -15.17
N GLU A 55 -4.30 10.63 -14.11
CA GLU A 55 -5.53 11.43 -14.17
C GLU A 55 -5.31 12.70 -14.99
N LYS A 56 -4.25 13.46 -14.68
CA LYS A 56 -3.91 14.68 -15.42
C LYS A 56 -3.63 14.43 -16.90
N LEU A 57 -2.91 13.36 -17.25
CA LEU A 57 -2.64 13.01 -18.65
C LEU A 57 -3.91 12.61 -19.40
N VAL A 58 -4.85 11.95 -18.73
CA VAL A 58 -6.15 11.57 -19.31
C VAL A 58 -7.03 12.80 -19.52
N GLU A 59 -7.05 13.73 -18.56
CA GLU A 59 -7.76 15.02 -18.69
C GLU A 59 -7.20 15.87 -19.84
N GLU A 60 -5.87 15.97 -19.96
CA GLU A 60 -5.20 16.72 -21.03
C GLU A 60 -5.47 16.14 -22.43
N ASN A 61 -5.67 14.82 -22.54
CA ASN A 61 -6.02 14.13 -23.78
C ASN A 61 -7.53 14.13 -24.11
N GLY A 62 -8.36 14.82 -23.31
CA GLY A 62 -9.74 15.17 -23.67
C GLY A 62 -10.75 14.03 -23.68
N ASN A 63 -10.42 12.85 -23.15
CA ASN A 63 -11.32 11.71 -23.21
C ASN A 63 -11.23 10.84 -21.94
N LEU A 64 -12.09 11.13 -20.94
CA LEU A 64 -12.88 10.16 -20.16
C LEU A 64 -13.58 10.82 -18.96
N LYS A 65 -14.88 10.58 -18.80
CA LYS A 65 -15.60 10.77 -17.53
C LYS A 65 -15.04 9.76 -16.52
N SER A 66 -14.44 10.22 -15.43
CA SER A 66 -14.09 9.37 -14.31
C SER A 66 -15.37 8.91 -13.60
N GLU A 67 -15.73 7.64 -13.74
CA GLU A 67 -16.60 7.02 -12.73
C GLU A 67 -15.73 6.70 -11.52
N SER A 68 -16.04 7.32 -10.39
CA SER A 68 -15.44 6.97 -9.10
C SER A 68 -15.66 5.49 -8.84
N PHE A 69 -14.58 4.73 -8.77
CA PHE A 69 -14.64 3.35 -8.31
C PHE A 69 -14.93 3.38 -6.80
N GLU A 70 -16.21 3.27 -6.44
CA GLU A 70 -16.59 3.00 -5.06
C GLU A 70 -16.21 1.55 -4.76
N LEU A 71 -15.21 1.37 -3.88
CA LEU A 71 -14.94 0.07 -3.29
C LEU A 71 -16.18 -0.30 -2.46
N GLN A 72 -16.98 -1.22 -3.00
CA GLN A 72 -18.10 -1.78 -2.29
C GLN A 72 -17.53 -2.65 -1.18
N ASP A 73 -17.50 -2.13 0.04
CA ASP A 73 -17.19 -2.92 1.23
C ASP A 73 -18.13 -4.13 1.22
N ALA A 74 -17.56 -5.31 0.97
CA ALA A 74 -18.26 -6.58 1.05
C ALA A 74 -18.57 -6.85 2.51
N ASP A 75 -19.70 -6.31 2.97
CA ASP A 75 -20.31 -6.64 4.24
C ASP A 75 -20.77 -8.12 4.15
N THR A 76 -19.84 -9.04 4.41
CA THR A 76 -20.16 -10.46 4.63
C THR A 76 -20.84 -10.60 5.99
N SER A 77 -22.04 -10.03 6.13
CA SER A 77 -22.98 -10.44 7.16
C SER A 77 -23.60 -11.76 6.70
N GLY A 78 -22.92 -12.85 7.03
CA GLY A 78 -23.52 -14.17 7.02
C GLY A 78 -24.69 -14.16 8.00
N ASN A 79 -25.92 -14.21 7.47
CA ASN A 79 -27.03 -14.67 8.26
C ASN A 79 -27.41 -16.09 7.84
N MET A 80 -27.56 -16.89 8.88
CA MET A 80 -27.66 -18.32 8.96
C MET A 80 -29.05 -18.79 8.52
N THR A 81 -29.10 -19.85 7.73
CA THR A 81 -30.26 -20.77 7.67
C THR A 81 -29.77 -22.15 8.02
#